data_AF-A0A0U5ID74-F1
#
_entry.id   AF-A0A0U5ID74-F1
#
_cell.length_a   1.000
_cell.length_b   1.000
_cell.length_c   1.000
_cell.angle_alpha   90.00
_cell.angle_beta   90.00
_cell.angle_gamma   90.00
#
_symmetry.space_group_name_H-M   'P 1'
#
loop_
_entity.id
_entity.type
_entity.pdbx_description
1 polymer ?
#
loop_
_entity_poly.entity_id
_entity_poly.type
_entity_poly.pdbx_seq_one_letter_code
_entity_poly.pdbx_strand_id
1 'polypeptide(L)' 'MSDVNEHRQPRSRSGPLSKPSKERIVTLVGIDLAKNSFHAYGVDAAGTTVFSKQLSRATFGPRFSKRPRTG' A
#
# COMPACT_ATOMS: atom_id res chain seq x y z
N MET A 1 19.97 52.25 22.39
CA MET A 1 20.06 51.03 23.24
C MET A 1 18.68 50.83 23.83
N SER A 2 17.86 49.84 23.47
CA SER A 2 18.12 48.58 22.79
C SER A 2 16.83 48.01 22.21
N ASP A 3 16.87 47.59 20.96
CA ASP A 3 15.93 46.65 20.33
C ASP A 3 15.96 45.30 21.06
N VAL A 4 14.82 44.83 21.58
CA VAL A 4 14.56 43.45 22.03
C VAL A 4 13.02 43.27 22.11
N ASN A 5 12.32 42.24 21.65
CA ASN A 5 12.55 41.14 20.72
C ASN A 5 11.16 40.44 20.57
N GLU A 6 10.66 40.33 19.34
CA GLU A 6 9.84 39.24 18.77
C GLU A 6 8.76 38.54 19.66
N HIS A 7 7.51 39.02 19.59
CA HIS A 7 6.33 38.20 19.91
C HIS A 7 6.10 37.16 18.78
N ARG A 8 6.81 36.02 18.85
CA ARG A 8 6.51 34.87 17.98
C ARG A 8 5.21 34.21 18.40
N GLN A 9 4.15 34.46 17.64
CA GLN A 9 2.98 33.59 17.61
C GLN A 9 3.42 32.17 17.21
N PRO A 10 3.03 31.11 17.93
CA PRO A 10 3.27 29.76 17.47
C PRO A 10 2.45 29.53 16.20
N ARG A 11 3.14 29.40 15.06
CA ARG A 11 2.53 28.99 13.80
C ARG A 11 1.91 27.61 14.00
N SER A 12 0.60 27.57 14.15
CA SER A 12 -0.22 26.37 13.98
C SER A 12 0.08 25.80 12.60
N ARG A 13 0.98 24.82 12.53
CA ARG A 13 1.17 23.99 11.33
C ARG A 13 0.00 23.00 11.29
N SER A 14 -1.19 23.48 10.96
CA SER A 14 -2.26 22.62 10.46
C SER A 14 -1.90 22.23 9.02
N GLY A 15 -0.93 21.31 8.89
CA GLY A 15 -0.79 20.55 7.65
C GLY A 15 -2.09 19.81 7.38
N PRO A 16 -2.46 19.56 6.11
CA PRO A 16 -3.68 18.82 5.81
C PRO A 16 -3.59 17.45 6.48
N LEU A 17 -4.50 17.21 7.43
CA LEU A 17 -4.71 15.89 8.02
C LEU A 17 -5.01 14.94 6.87
N SER A 18 -4.06 14.05 6.58
CA SER A 18 -4.20 12.98 5.59
C SER A 18 -5.54 12.29 5.85
N LYS A 19 -6.53 12.50 4.98
CA LYS A 19 -7.82 11.83 5.12
C LYS A 19 -7.54 10.32 5.19
N PRO A 20 -8.09 9.59 6.17
CA PRO A 20 -7.91 8.14 6.18
C PRO A 20 -8.46 7.61 4.85
N SER A 21 -7.58 6.97 4.07
CA SER A 21 -7.99 6.19 2.91
C SER A 21 -9.10 5.26 3.39
N LYS A 22 -10.32 5.40 2.85
CA LYS A 22 -11.45 4.53 3.22
C LYS A 22 -10.94 3.09 3.20
N GLU A 23 -11.04 2.40 4.33
CA GLU A 23 -10.74 0.97 4.41
C GLU A 23 -11.67 0.25 3.42
N ARG A 24 -11.08 -0.43 2.45
CA ARG A 24 -11.83 -1.18 1.44
C ARG A 24 -11.84 -2.64 1.87
N ILE A 25 -13.01 -3.11 2.28
CA ILE A 25 -13.22 -4.50 2.68
C ILE A 25 -13.28 -5.37 1.41
N VAL A 26 -12.43 -6.39 1.36
CA VAL A 26 -12.45 -7.41 0.32
C VAL A 26 -13.28 -8.57 0.83
N THR A 27 -14.29 -8.97 0.05
CA THR A 27 -15.21 -10.06 0.41
C THR A 27 -14.92 -11.34 -0.35
N LEU A 28 -14.37 -11.23 -1.56
CA LEU A 28 -13.95 -12.35 -2.37
C LEU A 28 -12.58 -12.09 -2.96
N VAL A 29 -11.76 -13.15 -2.99
CA VAL A 29 -10.45 -13.17 -3.62
C VAL A 29 -10.44 -14.21 -4.72
N GLY A 30 -10.18 -13.78 -5.95
CA GLY A 30 -9.95 -14.65 -7.09
C GLY A 30 -8.45 -14.81 -7.36
N ILE A 31 -8.03 -16.03 -7.68
CA ILE A 31 -6.65 -16.34 -8.09
C ILE A 31 -6.72 -17.11 -9.40
N ASP A 32 -6.20 -16.52 -10.46
CA ASP A 32 -5.98 -17.19 -11.74
C ASP A 32 -4.53 -17.66 -11.84
N LEU A 33 -4.33 -18.92 -12.25
CA LEU A 33 -3.03 -19.58 -12.30
C LEU A 33 -2.61 -19.78 -13.76
N ALA A 34 -1.44 -19.23 -14.11
CA ALA A 34 -0.74 -19.52 -15.36
C ALA A 34 0.61 -20.19 -15.08
N LYS A 35 1.28 -20.68 -16.14
CA LYS A 35 2.47 -21.54 -16.03
C LYS A 35 3.56 -21.02 -15.06
N ASN A 36 3.85 -19.72 -15.11
CA ASN A 36 4.90 -19.08 -14.30
C ASN A 36 4.42 -17.77 -13.65
N SER A 37 3.12 -17.54 -13.59
CA SER A 37 2.53 -16.33 -13.02
C SER A 37 1.14 -16.62 -12.50
N PHE A 38 0.70 -15.86 -11.52
CA PHE A 38 -0.69 -15.86 -11.09
C PHE A 38 -1.23 -14.45 -11.06
N HIS A 39 -2.53 -14.31 -11.26
CA HIS A 39 -3.23 -13.04 -11.17
C HIS A 39 -4.19 -13.10 -9.98
N ALA A 40 -3.97 -12.21 -9.01
CA ALA A 40 -4.82 -12.10 -7.83
C ALA A 40 -5.67 -10.84 -7.95
N TYR A 41 -6.98 -10.97 -7.72
CA TYR A 41 -7.89 -9.84 -7.64
C TYR A 41 -8.84 -10.00 -6.46
N GLY A 42 -9.22 -8.87 -5.86
CA GLY A 42 -10.17 -8.83 -4.75
C GLY A 42 -11.34 -7.95 -5.11
N VAL A 43 -12.54 -8.39 -4.77
CA VAL A 43 -13.78 -7.63 -4.96
C VAL A 43 -14.49 -7.39 -3.62
N ASP A 44 -15.15 -6.24 -3.51
CA ASP A 44 -16.04 -5.95 -2.40
C ASP A 44 -17.42 -6.61 -2.58
N ALA A 45 -18.32 -6.43 -1.60
CA ALA A 45 -19.65 -7.03 -1.62
C ALA A 45 -20.51 -6.58 -2.81
N ALA A 46 -20.20 -5.43 -3.42
CA ALA A 46 -20.89 -4.92 -4.60
C ALA A 46 -20.30 -5.47 -5.90
N GLY A 47 -19.29 -6.35 -5.83
CA GLY A 47 -18.57 -6.85 -6.99
C GLY A 47 -17.56 -5.85 -7.56
N THR A 48 -17.25 -4.75 -6.86
CA THR A 48 -16.27 -3.78 -7.33
C THR A 48 -14.87 -4.27 -7.03
N THR A 49 -13.99 -4.26 -8.03
CA THR A 49 -12.58 -4.60 -7.85
C THR A 49 -11.90 -3.60 -6.92
N VAL A 50 -11.42 -4.11 -5.78
CA VAL A 50 -10.64 -3.36 -4.79
C VAL A 50 -9.15 -3.43 -5.13
N PHE A 51 -8.67 -4.57 -5.58
CA PHE A 51 -7.30 -4.73 -6.07
C PHE A 51 -7.22 -5.74 -7.21
N SER A 52 -6.19 -5.59 -8.04
CA SER A 52 -5.87 -6.52 -9.14
C SER A 52 -4.37 -6.47 -9.39
N LYS A 53 -3.67 -7.60 -9.24
CA LYS A 53 -2.21 -7.68 -9.31
C LYS A 53 -1.77 -8.99 -9.95
N GLN A 54 -1.03 -8.89 -11.05
CA GLN A 54 -0.35 -10.03 -11.64
C GLN A 54 1.04 -10.19 -11.02
N LEU A 55 1.35 -11.41 -10.66
CA LEU A 55 2.52 -11.81 -9.89
C LEU A 55 3.23 -12.90 -10.69
N SER A 56 4.40 -12.56 -11.24
CA SER A 56 5.18 -13.47 -12.08
C SER A 56 6.39 -14.03 -11.32
N ARG A 57 6.90 -15.20 -11.73
CA ARG A 57 8.14 -15.76 -11.20
C ARG A 57 9.33 -14.79 -11.31
N ALA A 58 9.38 -13.97 -12.36
CA ALA A 58 10.41 -12.94 -12.51
C ALA A 58 10.30 -11.85 -11.43
N THR A 59 9.07 -11.47 -11.05
CA THR A 59 8.79 -10.51 -9.97
C THR A 59 9.12 -11.10 -8.58
N PHE A 60 8.97 -12.42 -8.42
CA PHE A 60 9.26 -13.14 -7.16
C PHE A 60 10.73 -13.57 -7.01
N GLY A 61 11.45 -13.75 -8.12
CA GLY A 61 12.82 -14.27 -8.17
C GLY A 61 13.81 -13.60 -7.21
N PRO A 62 13.90 -12.26 -7.16
CA PRO A 62 14.81 -11.56 -6.24
C PRO A 62 14.39 -11.61 -4.76
N ARG A 63 13.08 -11.81 -4.50
CA ARG A 63 12.51 -11.76 -3.14
C ARG A 63 12.47 -13.13 -2.47
N PHE A 64 12.46 -14.21 -3.26
CA PHE A 64 12.44 -15.60 -2.79
C PHE A 64 13.79 -16.32 -2.96
N SER A 65 14.75 -15.76 -3.72
CA SER A 65 16.14 -16.24 -3.76
C SER A 65 16.87 -16.13 -2.42
N LYS A 66 16.30 -15.39 -1.45
CA LYS A 66 16.78 -15.29 -0.07
C LYS A 66 16.17 -16.33 0.89
N ARG A 67 15.38 -17.30 0.40
CA ARG A 67 14.91 -18.41 1.24
C ARG A 67 15.95 -19.53 1.21
N PRO A 68 16.26 -20.16 2.37
CA PRO A 68 17.19 -21.28 2.38
C PRO A 68 16.65 -22.37 1.47
N ARG A 69 17.52 -22.89 0.59
CA ARG A 69 17.25 -24.14 -0.12
C ARG A 69 17.20 -25.24 0.93
N THR A 70 16.02 -25.57 1.41
CA THR A 70 15.84 -26.83 2.14
C THR A 70 15.97 -27.92 1.08
N GLY A 71 17.09 -28.65 1.16
CA GLY A 71 17.42 -29.74 0.26
C GLY A 71 16.47 -30.92 0.38
#